data_AF-A0AAJ1AHJ2-F1
#
_entry.id   AF-A0AAJ1AHJ2-F1
#
_cell.length_a   1.000
_cell.length_b   1.000
_cell.length_c   1.000
_cell.angle_alpha   90.00
_cell.angle_beta   90.00
_cell.angle_gamma   90.00
#
_symmetry.space_group_name_H-M   'P 1'
#
loop_
_entity.id
_entity.type
_entity.pdbx_description
1 polymer ?
#
loop_
_entity_poly.entity_id
_entity_poly.type
_entity_poly.pdbx_seq_one_letter_code
_entity_poly.pdbx_strand_id
1 'polypeptide(L)'
;MRIVLRMTDRLLYMVHMGMMIFCILGWTVPAARRFHLLAVMLIAFSWFVFGAFRGYGYCVVTDLQWRVKKALGESPLQASFVKYQLDRLTGRDLDARSVEVFTQACFYVSVIASIYVNFAF
;
A
#
# COMPACT_ATOMS: atom_id res chain seq x y z
N MET A 1 1.82 26.99 -7.37
CA MET A 1 1.22 25.65 -7.61
C MET A 1 2.14 24.47 -7.28
N ARG A 2 3.44 24.47 -7.64
CA ARG A 2 4.37 23.33 -7.38
C ARG A 2 4.63 22.99 -5.90
N ILE A 3 4.47 23.94 -4.98
CA ILE A 3 4.66 23.70 -3.53
C ILE A 3 3.56 22.78 -2.98
N VAL A 4 2.30 23.10 -3.30
CA VAL A 4 1.14 22.30 -2.88
C VAL A 4 1.26 20.85 -3.36
N LEU A 5 1.60 20.66 -4.63
CA LEU A 5 1.80 19.31 -5.19
C LEU A 5 2.91 18.53 -4.47
N ARG A 6 4.03 19.19 -4.11
CA ARG A 6 5.12 18.54 -3.35
C ARG A 6 4.71 18.20 -1.91
N MET A 7 3.88 19.03 -1.28
CA MET A 7 3.32 18.72 0.04
C MET A 7 2.36 17.53 -0.05
N THR A 8 1.50 17.48 -1.07
CA THR A 8 0.59 16.36 -1.31
C THR A 8 1.35 15.06 -1.57
N ASP A 9 2.41 15.09 -2.40
CA ASP A 9 3.27 13.93 -2.66
C ASP A 9 3.86 13.38 -1.35
N ARG A 10 4.40 14.27 -0.51
CA ARG A 10 4.98 13.86 0.78
C ARG A 10 3.94 13.33 1.75
N LEU A 11 2.77 13.95 1.82
CA LEU A 11 1.66 13.50 2.67
C LEU A 11 1.20 12.10 2.26
N LEU A 12 0.95 11.88 0.98
CA LEU A 12 0.50 10.59 0.46
C LEU A 12 1.54 9.50 0.70
N TYR A 13 2.83 9.83 0.57
CA TYR A 13 3.91 8.91 0.93
C TYR A 13 3.87 8.50 2.42
N MET A 14 3.73 9.46 3.33
CA MET A 14 3.63 9.18 4.77
C MET A 14 2.39 8.34 5.10
N VAL A 15 1.24 8.67 4.52
CA VAL A 15 0.00 7.92 4.71
C VAL A 15 0.15 6.49 4.20
N HIS A 16 0.71 6.31 3.01
CA HIS A 16 0.91 4.99 2.41
C HIS A 16 1.87 4.14 3.24
N MET A 17 3.00 4.70 3.67
CA MET A 17 3.96 3.99 4.54
C MET A 17 3.35 3.64 5.90
N GLY A 18 2.62 4.57 6.52
CA GLY A 18 1.90 4.32 7.76
C GLY A 18 0.89 3.19 7.61
N MET A 19 0.15 3.16 6.50
CA MET A 19 -0.80 2.10 6.18
C MET A 19 -0.11 0.74 5.99
N MET A 20 1.04 0.69 5.31
CA MET A 20 1.81 -0.55 5.14
C MET A 20 2.31 -1.10 6.47
N ILE A 21 2.91 -0.25 7.31
CA ILE A 21 3.39 -0.63 8.65
C ILE A 21 2.21 -1.09 9.52
N PHE A 22 1.11 -0.35 9.49
CA PHE A 22 -0.10 -0.70 10.22
C PHE A 22 -0.68 -2.02 9.74
N CYS A 23 -0.66 -2.31 8.45
CA CYS A 23 -1.11 -3.60 7.91
C CYS A 23 -0.24 -4.77 8.41
N ILE A 24 1.07 -4.59 8.56
CA ILE A 24 1.98 -5.66 8.98
C ILE A 24 1.94 -5.88 10.50
N LEU A 25 1.81 -4.80 11.28
CA LEU A 25 1.98 -4.86 12.74
C LEU A 25 0.69 -4.60 13.53
N GLY A 26 -0.33 -4.00 12.93
CA GLY A 26 -1.51 -3.50 13.64
C GLY A 26 -2.36 -4.59 14.28
N TRP A 27 -2.31 -5.82 13.78
CA TRP A 27 -2.99 -6.97 14.39
C TRP A 27 -2.36 -7.40 15.73
N THR A 28 -1.09 -7.06 15.99
CA THR A 28 -0.40 -7.43 17.25
C THR A 28 -0.87 -6.62 18.45
N VAL A 29 -1.34 -5.38 18.22
CA VAL A 29 -1.76 -4.45 19.29
C VAL A 29 -3.25 -4.68 19.60
N PRO A 30 -3.62 -5.16 20.81
CA PRO A 30 -5.00 -5.52 21.13
C PRO A 30 -6.02 -4.38 20.91
N ALA A 31 -5.67 -3.16 21.31
CA ALA A 31 -6.51 -1.99 21.12
C ALA A 31 -6.74 -1.60 19.65
N ALA A 32 -5.83 -1.99 18.74
CA ALA A 32 -5.89 -1.65 17.33
C ALA A 32 -6.52 -2.75 16.46
N ARG A 33 -6.79 -3.96 16.99
CA ARG A 33 -7.23 -5.13 16.21
C ARG A 33 -8.48 -4.89 15.36
N ARG A 34 -9.48 -4.17 15.89
CA ARG A 34 -10.70 -3.84 15.14
C ARG A 34 -10.43 -2.84 14.02
N PHE A 35 -9.61 -1.83 14.29
CA PHE A 35 -9.19 -0.84 13.28
C PHE A 35 -8.31 -1.49 12.21
N HIS A 36 -7.44 -2.42 12.60
CA HIS A 36 -6.64 -3.22 11.70
C HIS A 36 -7.53 -4.05 10.76
N LEU A 37 -8.52 -4.76 11.32
CA LEU A 37 -9.47 -5.54 10.53
C LEU A 37 -10.19 -4.66 9.50
N LEU A 38 -10.69 -3.49 9.91
CA LEU A 38 -11.29 -2.52 8.99
C LEU A 38 -10.31 -2.08 7.89
N ALA A 39 -9.05 -1.80 8.25
CA ALA A 39 -8.03 -1.38 7.29
C ALA A 39 -7.73 -2.48 6.26
N VAL A 40 -7.52 -3.72 6.69
CA VAL A 40 -7.27 -4.83 5.73
C VAL A 40 -8.49 -5.14 4.88
N MET A 41 -9.72 -4.98 5.40
CA MET A 41 -10.94 -5.11 4.59
C MET A 41 -11.05 -4.01 3.54
N LEU A 42 -10.69 -2.76 3.87
CA LEU A 42 -10.66 -1.67 2.89
C LEU A 42 -9.60 -1.88 1.82
N ILE A 43 -8.42 -2.39 2.19
CA ILE A 43 -7.36 -2.74 1.24
C ILE A 43 -7.81 -3.88 0.34
N ALA A 44 -8.38 -4.95 0.91
CA ALA A 44 -8.93 -6.08 0.15
C ALA A 44 -10.02 -5.58 -0.81
N PHE A 45 -10.94 -4.73 -0.36
CA PHE A 45 -11.95 -4.12 -1.21
C PHE A 45 -11.31 -3.33 -2.36
N SER A 46 -10.27 -2.55 -2.09
CA SER A 46 -9.52 -1.84 -3.14
C SER A 46 -8.90 -2.80 -4.16
N TRP A 47 -8.32 -3.89 -3.69
CA TRP A 47 -7.63 -4.86 -4.54
C TRP A 47 -8.58 -5.70 -5.38
N PHE A 48 -9.68 -6.19 -4.79
CA PHE A 48 -10.60 -7.09 -5.47
C PHE A 48 -11.68 -6.34 -6.26
N VAL A 49 -12.23 -5.25 -5.73
CA VAL A 49 -13.30 -4.51 -6.41
C VAL A 49 -12.72 -3.55 -7.44
N PHE A 50 -11.84 -2.63 -7.01
CA PHE A 50 -11.26 -1.68 -7.96
C PHE A 50 -10.15 -2.32 -8.81
N GLY A 51 -9.43 -3.30 -8.28
CA GLY A 51 -8.42 -4.02 -9.07
C GLY A 51 -9.00 -4.90 -10.16
N ALA A 52 -10.26 -5.33 -10.08
CA ALA A 52 -10.94 -5.97 -11.22
C ALA A 52 -11.02 -5.06 -12.46
N PHE A 53 -11.03 -3.73 -12.27
CA PHE A 53 -11.06 -2.75 -13.37
C PHE A 53 -9.69 -2.20 -13.74
N ARG A 54 -8.77 -2.06 -12.77
CA ARG A 54 -7.49 -1.34 -12.94
C ARG A 54 -6.23 -2.19 -12.80
N GLY A 55 -6.37 -3.48 -12.48
CA GLY A 55 -5.27 -4.41 -12.25
C GLY A 55 -5.19 -4.89 -10.80
N TYR A 56 -4.74 -6.12 -10.62
CA TYR A 56 -4.63 -6.75 -9.31
C TYR A 56 -3.69 -5.96 -8.39
N GLY A 57 -4.08 -5.78 -7.13
CA GLY A 57 -3.27 -4.99 -6.19
C GLY A 57 -3.51 -3.48 -6.23
N TYR A 58 -4.55 -3.03 -6.95
CA TYR A 58 -4.84 -1.61 -7.08
C TYR A 58 -5.12 -0.92 -5.73
N CYS A 59 -4.45 0.22 -5.50
CA CYS A 59 -4.63 1.07 -4.33
C CYS A 59 -4.96 2.50 -4.76
N VAL A 60 -6.04 3.07 -4.23
CA VAL A 60 -6.48 4.45 -4.53
C VAL A 60 -5.43 5.48 -4.12
N VAL A 61 -4.72 5.26 -3.00
CA VAL A 61 -3.65 6.17 -2.53
C VAL A 61 -2.51 6.21 -3.53
N THR A 62 -2.12 5.04 -4.06
CA THR A 62 -1.09 4.93 -5.10
C THR A 62 -1.49 5.63 -6.38
N ASP A 63 -2.73 5.44 -6.84
CA ASP A 63 -3.26 6.13 -8.03
C ASP A 63 -3.21 7.65 -7.88
N LEU A 64 -3.64 8.15 -6.71
CA LEU A 64 -3.57 9.58 -6.41
C LEU A 64 -2.13 10.09 -6.36
N GLN A 65 -1.22 9.32 -5.75
CA GLN A 65 0.21 9.63 -5.73
C GLN A 65 0.76 9.75 -7.15
N TRP A 66 0.44 8.79 -8.03
CA TRP A 66 0.90 8.81 -9.41
C TRP A 66 0.37 10.02 -10.18
N ARG A 67 -0.88 10.42 -9.94
CA ARG A 67 -1.44 11.64 -10.54
C ARG A 67 -0.72 12.90 -10.07
N VAL A 68 -0.39 12.99 -8.78
CA VAL A 68 0.38 14.11 -8.22
C VAL A 68 1.80 14.15 -8.79
N LYS A 69 2.48 13.00 -8.86
CA LYS A 69 3.82 12.87 -9.43
C LYS A 69 3.84 13.24 -10.92
N LYS A 70 2.87 12.76 -11.70
CA LYS A 70 2.70 13.15 -13.11
C LYS A 70 2.51 14.66 -13.27
N ALA A 71 1.73 15.30 -12.38
CA ALA A 71 1.56 16.76 -12.38
C ALA A 71 2.83 17.53 -11.97
N LEU A 72 3.74 16.89 -11.23
CA LEU A 72 5.08 17.43 -10.92
C LEU A 72 6.10 17.22 -12.05
N GLY A 73 5.75 16.48 -13.10
CA GLY A 73 6.67 16.08 -14.18
C GLY A 73 7.52 14.86 -13.84
N GLU A 74 7.24 14.20 -12.72
CA GLU A 74 7.91 12.97 -12.28
C GLU A 74 6.98 11.79 -12.61
N SER A 75 7.20 11.06 -13.69
CA SER A 75 6.42 9.84 -13.96
C SER A 75 7.36 8.64 -14.05
N PRO A 76 7.59 7.93 -12.94
CA PRO A 76 8.32 6.67 -12.97
C PRO A 76 7.61 5.70 -13.91
N LEU A 77 8.40 4.96 -14.68
CA LEU A 77 7.91 3.94 -15.62
C LEU A 77 7.37 2.68 -14.92
N GLN A 78 7.28 2.69 -13.58
CA GLN A 78 7.09 1.47 -12.80
C GLN A 78 5.63 1.20 -12.49
N ALA A 79 5.17 0.00 -12.82
CA ALA A 79 3.80 -0.46 -12.60
C ALA A 79 3.45 -0.63 -11.11
N SER A 80 4.44 -0.95 -10.26
CA SER A 80 4.25 -1.22 -8.83
C SER A 80 4.84 -0.11 -7.95
N PHE A 81 4.02 0.47 -7.08
CA PHE A 81 4.47 1.49 -6.11
C PHE A 81 5.42 0.93 -5.06
N VAL A 82 5.20 -0.31 -4.62
CA VAL A 82 6.09 -0.96 -3.66
C VAL A 82 7.46 -1.19 -4.27
N LYS A 83 7.52 -1.61 -5.56
CA LYS A 83 8.77 -1.70 -6.31
C LYS A 83 9.44 -0.33 -6.40
N TYR A 84 8.72 0.69 -6.82
CA TYR A 84 9.24 2.06 -6.93
C TYR A 84 9.86 2.54 -5.61
N GLN A 85 9.19 2.27 -4.49
CA GLN A 85 9.70 2.63 -3.17
C GLN A 85 10.90 1.78 -2.74
N LEU A 86 10.88 0.47 -2.98
CA LEU A 86 12.00 -0.40 -2.63
C LEU A 86 13.23 -0.11 -3.48
N ASP A 87 13.09 0.12 -4.77
CA ASP A 87 14.20 0.49 -5.66
C ASP A 87 14.81 1.82 -5.20
N ARG A 88 13.97 2.79 -4.84
CA ARG A 88 14.41 4.09 -4.33
C ARG A 88 15.14 3.98 -2.98
N LEU A 89 14.71 3.06 -2.11
CA LEU A 89 15.32 2.84 -0.79
C LEU A 89 16.61 2.03 -0.87
N THR A 90 16.65 1.01 -1.72
CA THR A 90 17.79 0.08 -1.84
C THR A 90 18.81 0.50 -2.89
N GLY A 91 18.44 1.41 -3.80
CA GLY A 91 19.24 1.81 -4.95
C GLY A 91 19.41 0.70 -6.00
N ARG A 92 18.61 -0.37 -5.95
CA ARG A 92 18.69 -1.54 -6.85
C ARG A 92 17.41 -1.65 -7.67
N ASP A 93 17.52 -2.20 -8.89
CA ASP A 93 16.35 -2.54 -9.70
C ASP A 93 15.85 -3.93 -9.30
N LEU A 94 14.91 -3.98 -8.36
CA LEU A 94 14.33 -5.24 -7.92
C LEU A 94 13.35 -5.78 -8.96
N ASP A 95 13.28 -7.10 -9.09
CA ASP A 95 12.30 -7.73 -9.97
C ASP A 95 10.87 -7.40 -9.50
N ALA A 96 10.07 -6.83 -10.43
CA ALA A 96 8.73 -6.33 -10.13
C ALA A 96 7.81 -7.45 -9.63
N ARG A 97 7.90 -8.64 -10.24
CA ARG A 97 7.06 -9.79 -9.89
C ARG A 97 7.38 -10.30 -8.49
N SER A 98 8.65 -10.36 -8.14
CA SER A 98 9.10 -10.75 -6.80
C SER A 98 8.57 -9.81 -5.72
N VAL A 99 8.64 -8.49 -5.95
CA VAL A 99 8.09 -7.48 -5.03
C VAL A 99 6.57 -7.59 -4.91
N GLU A 100 5.87 -7.79 -6.02
CA GLU A 100 4.41 -7.98 -6.01
C GLU A 100 4.00 -9.22 -5.23
N VAL A 101 4.62 -10.38 -5.50
CA VAL A 101 4.35 -11.63 -4.77
C VAL A 101 4.62 -11.46 -3.27
N PHE A 102 5.73 -10.82 -2.91
CA PHE A 102 6.06 -10.55 -1.51
C PHE A 102 5.00 -9.66 -0.84
N THR A 103 4.61 -8.57 -1.49
CA THR A 103 3.59 -7.64 -0.98
C THR A 103 2.25 -8.35 -0.77
N GLN A 104 1.83 -9.16 -1.74
CA GLN A 104 0.60 -9.94 -1.66
C GLN A 104 0.66 -10.97 -0.53
N ALA A 105 1.78 -11.69 -0.39
CA ALA A 105 1.97 -12.67 0.67
C ALA A 105 1.89 -12.02 2.06
N CYS A 106 2.58 -10.89 2.28
CA CYS A 106 2.49 -10.13 3.53
C CYS A 106 1.05 -9.69 3.83
N PHE A 107 0.31 -9.23 2.81
CA PHE A 107 -1.08 -8.84 2.97
C PHE A 107 -1.98 -10.01 3.39
N TYR A 108 -1.90 -11.17 2.71
CA TYR A 108 -2.73 -12.33 3.07
C TYR A 108 -2.41 -12.87 4.46
N VAL A 109 -1.13 -12.95 4.83
CA VAL A 109 -0.73 -13.34 6.19
C VAL A 109 -1.33 -12.38 7.22
N SER A 110 -1.29 -11.07 6.95
CA SER A 110 -1.87 -10.06 7.82
C SER A 110 -3.39 -10.17 7.94
N VAL A 111 -4.09 -10.51 6.85
CA VAL A 111 -5.54 -10.76 6.86
C VAL A 111 -5.88 -11.99 7.72
N ILE A 112 -5.19 -13.12 7.51
CA ILE A 112 -5.40 -14.36 8.27
C ILE A 112 -5.13 -14.11 9.75
N ALA A 113 -4.00 -13.46 10.07
CA ALA A 113 -3.66 -13.10 11.45
C ALA A 113 -4.72 -12.19 12.07
N SER A 114 -5.19 -11.19 11.32
CA SER A 114 -6.25 -10.28 11.77
C SER A 114 -7.58 -10.99 12.05
N ILE A 115 -7.97 -11.96 11.22
CA ILE A 115 -9.19 -12.76 11.44
C ILE A 115 -9.01 -13.62 12.69
N TYR A 116 -7.87 -14.29 12.83
CA TYR A 116 -7.57 -15.15 13.97
C TYR A 116 -7.66 -14.38 15.30
N VAL A 117 -6.98 -13.22 15.41
CA VAL A 117 -6.95 -12.45 16.68
C VAL A 117 -8.23 -11.69 17.02
N ASN A 118 -9.20 -11.60 16.08
CA ASN A 118 -10.50 -10.95 16.31
C ASN A 118 -11.64 -11.95 16.53
N PHE A 119 -11.54 -13.17 16.01
CA PHE A 119 -12.64 -14.15 16.01
C PHE A 119 -12.29 -15.52 16.61
N ALA A 120 -11.03 -15.91 16.63
CA ALA A 120 -10.60 -17.21 17.16
C ALA A 120 -10.07 -17.14 18.61
N PHE A 121 -10.04 -15.93 19.20
CA PHE A 121 -9.65 -15.64 20.58
C PHE A 121 -10.53 -14.51 21.11
#